data_AF-A0A9P1DY25-F1
#
_entry.id   AF-A0A9P1DY25-F1
#
_cell.length_a   1.000
_cell.length_b   1.000
_cell.length_c   1.000
_cell.angle_alpha   90.00
_cell.angle_beta   90.00
_cell.angle_gamma   90.00
#
_symmetry.space_group_name_H-M   'P 1'
#
loop_
_entity.id
_entity.type
_entity.pdbx_description
1 polymer ?
#
loop_
_entity_poly.entity_id
_entity_poly.type
_entity_poly.pdbx_seq_one_letter_code
_entity_poly.pdbx_strand_id
1 'polypeptide(L)'
;MRRQFDDTGNLTSHCNQVNDQVNAEIGSYIDVYDVTEDVCIFPQSTKITTLKKDVCIEEETIAYFGRKDVQKSLHARLHGLNGWSTCSDVLIYDMQNLEVPSINILGSLVKSRVRVLVYSGDQDSVIPFTGTRKLVYKLAKSIGLNTSMPYHPWFEGEQVGGWTQRYGELLSFATIRGAGHEAPFSQPERSLVLFQSFLAGTPFPVLNTSSGRALQIRSTSTRFTGKLNDLH
;
A
#
# COMPACT_ATOMS: atom_id res chain seq x y z
N MET A 1 3.35 10.72 -12.69
CA MET A 1 4.09 11.41 -13.76
C MET A 1 4.86 10.33 -14.48
N ARG A 2 4.84 10.24 -15.82
CA ARG A 2 5.67 9.23 -16.51
C ARG A 2 7.09 9.77 -16.58
N ARG A 3 8.10 8.93 -16.32
CA ARG A 3 9.48 9.31 -16.55
C ARG A 3 9.69 9.46 -18.05
N GLN A 4 10.46 10.47 -18.45
CA GLN A 4 10.85 10.65 -19.84
C GLN A 4 12.25 10.07 -20.01
N PHE A 5 12.38 9.09 -20.89
CA PHE A 5 13.65 8.47 -21.26
C PHE A 5 14.08 8.95 -22.66
N ASP A 6 15.37 9.04 -22.89
CA ASP A 6 15.98 9.26 -24.20
C ASP A 6 16.05 7.95 -25.01
N ASP A 7 16.55 8.04 -26.24
CA ASP A 7 16.65 6.91 -27.17
C ASP A 7 17.61 5.80 -26.69
N THR A 8 18.40 6.05 -25.63
CA THR A 8 19.31 5.09 -25.00
C THR A 8 18.69 4.40 -23.78
N GLY A 9 17.45 4.75 -23.43
CA GLY A 9 16.75 4.22 -22.25
C GLY A 9 17.19 4.87 -20.94
N ASN A 10 17.90 6.00 -20.99
CA ASN A 10 18.27 6.80 -19.82
C ASN A 10 17.28 7.94 -19.61
N LEU A 11 17.10 8.39 -18.36
CA LEU A 11 16.30 9.57 -18.10
C LEU A 11 16.84 10.76 -18.89
N THR A 12 15.95 11.56 -19.49
CA THR A 12 16.38 12.76 -20.21
C THR A 12 17.12 13.70 -19.26
N SER A 13 18.07 14.48 -19.78
CA SER A 13 18.84 15.45 -18.99
C SER A 13 17.94 16.40 -18.20
N HIS A 14 16.82 16.83 -18.80
CA HIS A 14 15.83 17.66 -18.12
C HIS A 14 15.13 16.91 -16.96
N CYS A 15 14.73 15.66 -17.16
CA CYS A 15 14.11 14.86 -16.11
C CYS A 15 15.09 14.62 -14.95
N ASN A 16 16.37 14.38 -15.25
CA ASN A 16 17.41 14.24 -14.23
C ASN A 16 17.58 15.53 -13.43
N GLN A 17 17.70 16.69 -14.09
CA GLN A 17 17.84 17.98 -13.40
C GLN A 17 16.68 18.27 -12.44
N VAL A 18 15.44 18.00 -12.87
CA VAL A 18 14.26 18.16 -12.02
C VAL A 18 14.30 17.18 -10.84
N ASN A 19 14.69 15.93 -11.09
CA ASN A 19 14.80 14.92 -10.03
C ASN A 19 15.87 15.29 -9.00
N ASP A 20 17.02 15.80 -9.45
CA ASP A 20 18.10 16.27 -8.59
C ASP A 20 17.66 17.47 -7.75
N GLN A 21 16.93 18.42 -8.35
CA GLN A 21 16.37 19.55 -7.62
C GLN A 21 15.36 19.10 -6.55
N VAL A 22 14.45 18.18 -6.90
CA VAL A 22 13.48 17.61 -5.94
C VAL A 22 14.19 16.91 -4.79
N ASN A 23 15.20 16.09 -5.07
CA ASN A 23 15.97 15.40 -4.05
C ASN A 23 16.70 16.39 -3.12
N ALA A 24 17.23 17.49 -3.67
CA ALA A 24 17.88 18.53 -2.89
C ALA A 24 16.90 19.32 -2.02
N GLU A 25 15.69 19.59 -2.51
CA GLU A 25 14.64 20.31 -1.77
C GLU A 25 14.03 19.47 -0.64
N ILE A 26 13.81 18.16 -0.87
CA ILE A 26 13.31 17.23 0.15
C ILE A 26 14.37 16.97 1.22
N GLY A 27 15.62 16.73 0.79
CA GLY A 27 16.73 16.40 1.68
C GLY A 27 16.57 15.04 2.37
N SER A 28 17.46 14.77 3.33
CA SER A 28 17.51 13.49 4.07
C SER A 28 16.68 13.45 5.34
N TYR A 29 15.92 14.52 5.63
CA TYR A 29 15.18 14.71 6.87
C TYR A 29 13.67 14.51 6.72
N ILE A 30 13.25 14.04 5.54
CA ILE A 30 11.87 13.68 5.23
C ILE A 30 11.92 12.25 4.71
N ASP A 31 11.10 11.38 5.29
CA ASP A 31 10.85 10.07 4.69
C ASP A 31 9.87 10.24 3.53
N VAL A 32 10.32 9.95 2.31
CA VAL A 32 9.47 10.03 1.12
C VAL A 32 8.37 8.95 1.10
N TYR A 33 8.56 7.87 1.85
CA TYR A 33 7.57 6.80 1.99
C TYR A 33 6.47 7.19 2.99
N ASP A 34 6.72 8.05 3.98
CA ASP A 34 5.71 8.66 4.84
C ASP A 34 6.12 10.08 5.23
N VAL A 35 5.62 11.07 4.48
CA VAL A 35 6.06 12.47 4.64
C VAL A 35 5.65 13.11 5.97
N THR A 36 4.87 12.41 6.79
CA THR A 36 4.42 12.89 8.11
C THR A 36 5.21 12.29 9.26
N GLU A 37 6.08 11.32 8.99
CA GLU A 37 6.91 10.66 10.00
C GLU A 37 8.29 11.31 10.12
N ASP A 38 8.85 11.23 11.33
CA ASP A 38 10.24 11.61 11.58
C ASP A 38 11.18 10.57 10.97
N VAL A 39 12.41 10.99 10.61
CA VAL A 39 13.42 10.08 10.08
C VAL A 39 14.20 9.37 11.20
N CYS A 40 14.66 8.15 10.95
CA CYS A 40 15.58 7.45 11.85
C CYS A 40 16.95 8.15 11.89
N ILE A 41 17.43 8.49 13.10
CA ILE A 41 18.78 9.04 13.33
C ILE A 41 19.60 8.04 14.16
N PHE A 42 20.36 7.17 13.49
CA PHE A 42 21.24 6.17 14.12
C PHE A 42 22.66 6.73 14.35
N PRO A 43 23.38 6.44 15.47
CA PRO A 43 23.06 5.53 16.58
C PRO A 43 22.36 6.24 17.76
N GLN A 44 21.91 7.49 17.59
CA GLN A 44 21.29 8.29 18.65
C GLN A 44 19.81 7.94 18.87
N SER A 45 19.45 6.65 18.81
CA SER A 45 18.13 6.18 19.23
C SER A 45 18.04 6.16 20.76
N THR A 46 18.25 7.33 21.40
CA THR A 46 17.40 7.62 22.55
C THR A 46 16.00 7.57 21.99
N LYS A 47 15.27 6.48 22.29
CA LYS A 47 13.83 6.38 22.08
C LYS A 47 13.26 7.78 22.20
N ILE A 48 12.84 8.38 21.09
CA ILE A 48 12.08 9.61 21.16
C ILE A 48 10.75 9.14 21.76
N THR A 49 10.72 9.04 23.09
CA THR A 49 9.67 8.43 23.90
C THR A 49 8.33 9.15 23.77
N THR A 50 8.29 10.22 22.98
CA THR A 50 7.11 11.02 22.65
C THR A 50 6.43 10.58 21.34
N LEU A 51 7.10 9.82 20.47
CA LEU A 51 6.49 9.26 19.26
C LEU A 51 5.85 7.90 19.57
N LYS A 52 4.60 7.72 19.15
CA LYS A 52 3.88 6.44 19.25
C LYS A 52 4.46 5.36 18.32
N LYS A 53 5.35 5.70 17.39
CA LYS A 53 5.84 4.84 16.33
C LYS A 53 7.37 4.84 16.30
N ASP A 54 7.96 3.66 16.14
CA ASP A 54 9.40 3.47 16.02
C ASP A 54 9.83 3.63 14.56
N VAL A 55 10.56 4.72 14.28
CA VAL A 55 11.03 5.08 12.94
C VAL A 55 12.30 4.32 12.54
N CYS A 56 12.96 3.64 13.49
CA CYS A 56 14.18 2.85 13.26
C CYS A 56 13.91 1.33 13.23
N ILE A 57 12.65 0.92 13.09
CA ILE A 57 12.23 -0.49 13.18
C ILE A 57 12.92 -1.40 12.16
N GLU A 58 13.37 -0.88 11.01
CA GLU A 58 14.07 -1.65 10.01
C GLU A 58 15.42 -2.19 10.54
N GLU A 59 16.18 -1.36 11.25
CA GLU A 59 17.47 -1.77 11.85
C GLU A 59 17.26 -2.85 12.93
N GLU A 60 16.21 -2.71 13.73
CA GLU A 60 15.83 -3.74 14.71
C GLU A 60 15.43 -5.05 14.02
N THR A 61 14.73 -4.95 12.89
CA THR A 61 14.31 -6.09 12.07
C THR A 61 15.52 -6.81 11.46
N ILE A 62 16.47 -6.06 10.91
CA ILE A 62 17.74 -6.58 10.39
C ILE A 62 18.52 -7.30 11.49
N ALA A 63 18.64 -6.67 12.67
CA ALA A 63 19.31 -7.27 13.82
C ALA A 63 18.62 -8.56 14.28
N TYR A 64 17.28 -8.59 14.32
CA TYR A 64 16.50 -9.76 14.73
C TYR A 64 16.69 -10.94 13.77
N PHE A 65 16.53 -10.73 12.46
CA PHE A 65 16.71 -11.78 11.46
C PHE A 65 18.19 -12.16 11.23
N GLY A 66 19.12 -11.31 11.63
CA GLY A 66 20.55 -11.62 11.70
C GLY A 66 20.91 -12.66 12.77
N ARG A 67 20.04 -12.91 13.76
CA ARG A 67 20.31 -13.87 14.84
C ARG A 67 20.27 -15.32 14.37
N LYS A 68 21.27 -16.11 14.74
CA LYS A 68 21.38 -17.54 14.38
C LYS A 68 20.25 -18.40 14.93
N ASP A 69 19.76 -18.11 16.14
CA ASP A 69 18.65 -18.85 16.75
C ASP A 69 17.31 -18.56 16.06
N VAL A 70 17.08 -17.31 15.65
CA VAL A 70 15.94 -16.92 14.80
C VAL A 70 16.01 -17.63 13.45
N GLN A 71 17.17 -17.59 12.76
CA GLN A 71 17.37 -18.29 11.49
C GLN A 71 17.12 -19.79 11.62
N LYS A 72 17.65 -20.42 12.67
CA LYS A 72 17.42 -21.85 12.94
C LYS A 72 15.94 -22.16 13.16
N SER A 73 15.22 -21.29 13.87
CA SER A 73 13.79 -21.46 14.17
C SER A 73 12.90 -21.26 12.94
N LEU A 74 13.30 -20.39 12.01
CA LEU A 74 12.64 -20.18 10.72
C LEU A 74 13.10 -21.16 9.64
N HIS A 75 14.02 -22.07 9.97
CA HIS A 75 14.67 -22.97 9.01
C HIS A 75 15.37 -22.24 7.85
N ALA A 76 15.81 -21.00 8.08
CA ALA A 76 16.49 -20.17 7.10
C ALA A 76 17.99 -20.51 7.04
N ARG A 77 18.56 -20.50 5.83
CA ARG A 77 20.01 -20.69 5.59
C ARG A 77 20.52 -19.60 4.67
N LEU A 78 21.46 -18.80 5.18
CA LEU A 78 22.12 -17.75 4.41
C LEU A 78 23.29 -18.35 3.60
N HIS A 79 22.98 -18.88 2.43
CA HIS A 79 24.00 -19.44 1.54
C HIS A 79 24.67 -18.34 0.71
N GLY A 80 25.97 -18.12 0.94
CA GLY A 80 26.74 -17.12 0.18
C GLY A 80 26.38 -15.67 0.52
N LEU A 81 25.69 -15.44 1.64
CA LEU A 81 25.30 -14.11 2.12
C LEU A 81 25.96 -13.85 3.48
N ASN A 82 26.46 -12.62 3.65
CA ASN A 82 27.16 -12.20 4.87
C ASN A 82 26.21 -11.81 6.02
N GLY A 83 24.92 -11.67 5.73
CA GLY A 83 23.90 -11.26 6.67
C GLY A 83 22.52 -11.31 6.04
N TRP A 84 21.50 -11.08 6.86
CA TRP A 84 20.14 -10.85 6.38
C TRP A 84 19.97 -9.34 6.12
N SER A 85 19.24 -8.97 5.07
CA SER A 85 18.87 -7.59 4.76
C SER A 85 17.42 -7.55 4.23
N THR A 86 16.74 -6.41 4.40
CA THR A 86 15.36 -6.21 3.93
C THR A 86 15.29 -6.22 2.40
N CYS A 87 16.23 -5.52 1.76
CA CYS A 87 16.38 -5.40 0.32
C CYS A 87 17.76 -5.94 -0.12
N SER A 88 17.86 -6.39 -1.36
CA SER A 88 19.07 -6.99 -1.92
C SER A 88 19.67 -6.12 -3.02
N ASP A 89 20.86 -5.58 -2.78
CA ASP A 89 21.62 -4.80 -3.77
C ASP A 89 22.20 -5.67 -4.91
N VAL A 90 22.15 -7.00 -4.76
CA VAL A 90 22.62 -7.96 -5.78
C VAL A 90 21.61 -8.10 -6.93
N LEU A 91 20.33 -7.78 -6.69
CA LEU A 91 19.30 -7.91 -7.72
C LEU A 91 19.36 -6.69 -8.65
N ILE A 92 19.76 -6.92 -9.90
CA ILE A 92 19.83 -5.88 -10.93
C ILE A 92 18.49 -5.85 -11.67
N TYR A 93 17.66 -4.86 -11.36
CA TYR A 93 16.40 -4.64 -12.05
C TYR A 93 16.60 -3.89 -13.36
N ASP A 94 15.93 -4.34 -14.41
CA ASP A 94 15.78 -3.52 -15.62
C ASP A 94 14.72 -2.44 -15.36
N MET A 95 15.21 -1.22 -15.21
CA MET A 95 14.41 -0.04 -14.87
C MET A 95 13.41 0.35 -15.95
N GLN A 96 13.58 -0.12 -17.20
CA GLN A 96 12.62 0.12 -18.27
C GLN A 96 11.29 -0.61 -18.00
N ASN A 97 11.30 -1.70 -17.22
CA ASN A 97 10.08 -2.41 -16.83
C ASN A 97 9.12 -1.54 -16.02
N LEU A 98 9.60 -0.50 -15.35
CA LEU A 98 8.75 0.42 -14.59
C LEU A 98 7.81 1.23 -15.50
N GLU A 99 8.11 1.33 -16.81
CA GLU A 99 7.26 2.01 -17.79
C GLU A 99 6.19 1.09 -18.40
N VAL A 100 6.30 -0.23 -18.16
CA VAL A 100 5.33 -1.23 -18.62
C VAL A 100 4.08 -1.15 -17.74
N PRO A 101 2.92 -0.72 -18.28
CA PRO A 101 1.75 -0.46 -17.46
C PRO A 101 1.07 -1.76 -17.00
N SER A 102 1.07 -2.01 -15.69
CA SER A 102 0.36 -3.14 -15.08
C SER A 102 -1.17 -2.98 -15.06
N ILE A 103 -1.69 -1.77 -15.32
CA ILE A 103 -3.13 -1.46 -15.26
C ILE A 103 -4.00 -2.36 -16.17
N ASN A 104 -3.43 -2.85 -17.28
CA ASN A 104 -4.13 -3.74 -18.20
C ASN A 104 -4.37 -5.13 -17.60
N ILE A 105 -3.46 -5.59 -16.72
CA ILE A 105 -3.62 -6.83 -15.96
C ILE A 105 -4.82 -6.70 -15.02
N LEU A 106 -4.92 -5.59 -14.29
CA LEU A 106 -6.07 -5.29 -13.43
C LEU A 106 -7.38 -5.31 -14.22
N GLY A 107 -7.39 -4.71 -15.42
CA GLY A 107 -8.54 -4.77 -16.32
C GLY A 107 -8.94 -6.18 -16.73
N SER A 108 -7.97 -7.04 -17.00
CA SER A 108 -8.20 -8.44 -17.38
C SER A 108 -8.77 -9.24 -16.21
N LEU A 109 -8.27 -9.03 -14.99
CA LEU A 109 -8.81 -9.63 -13.76
C LEU A 109 -10.28 -9.26 -13.55
N VAL A 110 -10.61 -7.97 -13.68
CA VAL A 110 -11.99 -7.48 -13.53
C VAL A 110 -12.93 -8.09 -14.59
N LYS A 111 -12.49 -8.17 -15.85
CA LYS A 111 -13.27 -8.83 -16.93
C LYS A 111 -13.50 -10.32 -16.66
N SER A 112 -12.54 -10.98 -16.02
CA SER A 112 -12.63 -12.37 -15.57
C SER A 112 -13.37 -12.55 -14.24
N ARG A 113 -14.14 -11.55 -13.79
CA ARG A 113 -14.94 -11.58 -12.55
C ARG A 113 -14.13 -11.71 -11.26
N VAL A 114 -12.85 -11.38 -11.28
CA VAL A 114 -12.03 -11.26 -10.06
C VAL A 114 -12.25 -9.87 -9.44
N ARG A 115 -12.56 -9.83 -8.14
CA ARG A 115 -12.73 -8.59 -7.38
C ARG A 115 -11.37 -7.95 -7.11
N VAL A 116 -11.21 -6.69 -7.52
CA VAL A 116 -9.98 -5.91 -7.42
C VAL A 116 -10.22 -4.69 -6.53
N LEU A 117 -9.41 -4.59 -5.47
CA LEU A 117 -9.26 -3.38 -4.67
C LEU A 117 -7.87 -2.82 -4.92
N VAL A 118 -7.82 -1.54 -5.30
CA VAL A 118 -6.58 -0.76 -5.34
C VAL A 118 -6.63 0.23 -4.19
N TYR A 119 -5.61 0.27 -3.34
CA TYR A 119 -5.55 1.23 -2.24
C TYR A 119 -4.22 1.98 -2.21
N SER A 120 -4.20 3.12 -1.54
CA SER A 120 -2.99 3.93 -1.32
C SER A 120 -3.04 4.58 0.05
N GLY A 121 -1.90 4.70 0.72
CA GLY A 121 -1.73 5.67 1.78
C GLY A 121 -1.73 7.09 1.20
N ASP A 122 -2.33 8.05 1.89
CA ASP A 122 -2.41 9.43 1.39
C ASP A 122 -1.21 10.32 1.77
N GLN A 123 -0.23 9.79 2.53
CA GLN A 123 1.06 10.42 2.85
C GLN A 123 2.24 9.82 2.07
N ASP A 124 1.99 8.87 1.15
CA ASP A 124 3.01 8.33 0.26
C ASP A 124 3.35 9.35 -0.84
N SER A 125 4.61 9.79 -0.90
CA SER A 125 5.10 10.67 -1.97
C SER A 125 5.81 9.94 -3.10
N VAL A 126 6.23 8.68 -2.89
CA VAL A 126 6.84 7.82 -3.92
C VAL A 126 5.79 7.42 -4.95
N ILE A 127 4.60 6.98 -4.50
CA ILE A 127 3.46 6.65 -5.37
C ILE A 127 2.20 7.39 -4.91
N PRO A 128 2.09 8.70 -5.22
CA PRO A 128 0.98 9.51 -4.74
C PRO A 128 -0.38 8.97 -5.17
N PHE A 129 -1.31 8.88 -4.22
CA PHE A 129 -2.65 8.33 -4.43
C PHE A 129 -3.41 9.00 -5.59
N THR A 130 -3.11 10.26 -5.91
CA THR A 130 -3.73 11.01 -7.00
C THR A 130 -3.47 10.35 -8.37
N GLY A 131 -2.25 9.85 -8.57
CA GLY A 131 -1.87 9.10 -9.78
C GLY A 131 -2.63 7.78 -9.87
N THR A 132 -2.61 7.00 -8.78
CA THR A 132 -3.30 5.72 -8.66
C THR A 132 -4.81 5.87 -8.89
N ARG A 133 -5.45 6.84 -8.23
CA ARG A 133 -6.88 7.16 -8.42
C ARG A 133 -7.21 7.46 -9.88
N LYS A 134 -6.39 8.26 -10.55
CA LYS A 134 -6.58 8.62 -11.97
C LYS A 134 -6.45 7.39 -12.87
N LEU A 135 -5.49 6.50 -12.59
CA LEU A 135 -5.31 5.25 -13.34
C LEU A 135 -6.51 4.31 -13.18
N VAL A 136 -6.99 4.11 -11.95
CA VAL A 136 -8.17 3.26 -11.69
C VAL A 136 -9.42 3.84 -12.34
N TYR A 137 -9.62 5.16 -12.27
CA TYR A 137 -10.74 5.83 -12.94
C TYR A 137 -10.70 5.62 -14.47
N LYS A 138 -9.53 5.83 -15.08
CA LYS A 138 -9.35 5.60 -16.53
C LYS A 138 -9.58 4.15 -16.91
N LEU A 139 -9.11 3.20 -16.09
CA LEU A 139 -9.37 1.78 -16.29
C LEU A 139 -10.87 1.49 -16.26
N ALA A 140 -11.58 1.94 -15.22
CA ALA A 140 -13.02 1.73 -15.11
C ALA A 140 -13.76 2.22 -16.36
N LYS A 141 -13.40 3.41 -16.87
CA LYS A 141 -13.96 3.96 -18.11
C LYS A 141 -13.62 3.11 -19.34
N SER A 142 -12.38 2.66 -19.49
CA SER A 142 -11.96 1.88 -20.67
C SER A 142 -12.62 0.51 -20.75
N ILE A 143 -13.01 -0.07 -19.61
CA ILE A 143 -13.72 -1.36 -19.56
C ILE A 143 -15.24 -1.21 -19.35
N GLY A 144 -15.78 0.01 -19.48
CA GLY A 144 -17.23 0.25 -19.47
C GLY A 144 -17.90 0.15 -18.09
N LEU A 145 -17.14 0.25 -17.00
CA LEU A 145 -17.72 0.30 -15.65
C LEU A 145 -18.18 1.71 -15.29
N ASN A 146 -19.42 1.80 -14.84
CA ASN A 146 -19.97 3.02 -14.26
C ASN A 146 -19.57 3.15 -12.79
N THR A 147 -19.47 4.40 -12.31
CA THR A 147 -19.30 4.69 -10.89
C THR A 147 -20.57 4.24 -10.15
N SER A 148 -20.46 3.15 -9.38
CA SER A 148 -21.57 2.62 -8.58
C SER A 148 -21.69 3.34 -7.24
N MET A 149 -20.56 3.79 -6.67
CA MET A 149 -20.53 4.64 -5.49
C MET A 149 -19.57 5.81 -5.73
N PRO A 150 -20.06 7.07 -5.71
CA PRO A 150 -19.21 8.26 -5.83
C PRO A 150 -18.15 8.32 -4.73
N TYR A 151 -17.11 9.13 -4.97
CA TYR A 151 -16.02 9.31 -4.01
C TYR A 151 -16.56 9.85 -2.68
N HIS A 152 -16.45 9.05 -1.61
CA HIS A 152 -17.00 9.38 -0.29
C HIS A 152 -16.06 8.90 0.84
N PRO A 153 -16.17 9.44 2.07
CA PRO A 153 -15.39 8.96 3.19
C PRO A 153 -15.85 7.57 3.63
N TRP A 154 -14.92 6.78 4.16
CA TRP A 154 -15.20 5.58 4.95
C TRP A 154 -14.59 5.74 6.34
N PHE A 155 -15.09 4.95 7.29
CA PHE A 155 -14.85 5.20 8.72
C PHE A 155 -14.22 4.01 9.44
N GLU A 156 -13.40 4.34 10.42
CA GLU A 156 -12.90 3.46 11.47
C GLU A 156 -13.36 4.11 12.79
N GLY A 157 -14.16 3.39 13.57
CA GLY A 157 -14.84 3.96 14.74
C GLY A 157 -15.71 5.18 14.39
N GLU A 158 -15.37 6.33 14.98
CA GLU A 158 -16.03 7.62 14.76
C GLU A 158 -15.19 8.59 13.90
N GLN A 159 -14.07 8.10 13.35
CA GLN A 159 -13.11 8.89 12.60
C GLN A 159 -13.06 8.46 11.13
N VAL A 160 -12.77 9.41 10.24
CA VAL A 160 -12.55 9.11 8.82
C VAL A 160 -11.30 8.24 8.70
N GLY A 161 -11.48 7.01 8.23
CA GLY A 161 -10.39 6.09 7.92
C GLY A 161 -9.75 6.36 6.56
N GLY A 162 -10.51 6.99 5.66
CA GLY A 162 -10.03 7.43 4.34
C GLY A 162 -11.19 7.70 3.40
N TRP A 163 -10.94 7.61 2.09
CA TRP A 163 -11.97 7.77 1.06
C TRP A 163 -12.02 6.56 0.14
N THR A 164 -13.17 6.33 -0.48
CA THR A 164 -13.34 5.25 -1.44
C THR A 164 -14.21 5.67 -2.61
N GLN A 165 -14.01 5.01 -3.75
CA GLN A 165 -14.86 5.11 -4.92
C GLN A 165 -15.00 3.73 -5.56
N ARG A 166 -16.24 3.36 -5.92
CA ARG A 166 -16.55 2.04 -6.49
C ARG A 166 -17.02 2.16 -7.93
N TYR A 167 -16.59 1.21 -8.76
CA TYR A 167 -16.95 1.07 -10.16
C TYR A 167 -17.57 -0.32 -10.39
N GLY A 168 -18.88 -0.37 -10.64
CA GLY A 168 -19.64 -1.62 -10.63
C GLY A 168 -19.48 -2.38 -9.31
N GLU A 169 -19.40 -3.71 -9.39
CA GLU A 169 -19.24 -4.57 -8.21
C GLU A 169 -17.80 -5.03 -7.97
N LEU A 170 -16.96 -4.97 -8.99
CA LEU A 170 -15.68 -5.70 -9.05
C LEU A 170 -14.45 -4.82 -8.91
N LEU A 171 -14.55 -3.50 -9.09
CA LEU A 171 -13.41 -2.60 -9.02
C LEU A 171 -13.68 -1.48 -8.01
N SER A 172 -12.77 -1.31 -7.07
CA SER A 172 -12.81 -0.24 -6.06
C SER A 172 -11.45 0.39 -5.87
N PHE A 173 -11.45 1.70 -5.63
CA PHE A 173 -10.29 2.45 -5.15
C PHE A 173 -10.53 2.91 -3.72
N ALA A 174 -9.49 2.91 -2.89
CA ALA A 174 -9.52 3.48 -1.55
C ALA A 174 -8.24 4.23 -1.20
N THR A 175 -8.36 5.25 -0.36
CA THR A 175 -7.23 5.81 0.38
C THR A 175 -7.33 5.42 1.84
N ILE A 176 -6.18 5.36 2.51
CA ILE A 176 -6.07 5.23 3.96
C ILE A 176 -5.49 6.54 4.47
N ARG A 177 -6.27 7.25 5.28
CA ARG A 177 -5.91 8.57 5.81
C ARG A 177 -4.74 8.46 6.77
N GLY A 178 -3.74 9.33 6.62
CA GLY A 178 -2.56 9.39 7.48
C GLY A 178 -1.63 8.19 7.33
N ALA A 179 -1.73 7.45 6.24
CA ALA A 179 -0.88 6.31 5.96
C ALA A 179 0.16 6.67 4.89
N GLY A 180 1.43 6.31 5.11
CA GLY A 180 2.46 6.28 4.08
C GLY A 180 2.35 5.10 3.12
N HIS A 181 3.48 4.79 2.46
CA HIS A 181 3.63 3.75 1.45
C HIS A 181 3.32 2.37 2.01
N GLU A 182 3.88 2.06 3.19
CA GLU A 182 3.55 0.87 3.96
C GLU A 182 2.33 1.13 4.84
N ALA A 183 1.16 1.24 4.21
CA ALA A 183 -0.06 1.65 4.92
C ALA A 183 -0.42 0.80 6.17
N PRO A 184 -0.21 -0.53 6.20
CA PRO A 184 -0.42 -1.33 7.41
C PRO A 184 0.57 -1.01 8.55
N PHE A 185 1.77 -0.52 8.25
CA PHE A 185 2.76 -0.12 9.24
C PHE A 185 2.39 1.23 9.87
N SER A 186 2.01 2.22 9.06
CA SER A 186 1.62 3.57 9.53
C SER A 186 0.20 3.65 10.10
N GLN A 187 -0.75 2.91 9.55
CA GLN A 187 -2.16 2.91 9.97
C GLN A 187 -2.71 1.48 10.07
N PRO A 188 -2.28 0.68 11.07
CA PRO A 188 -2.64 -0.74 11.17
C PRO A 188 -4.14 -0.98 11.33
N GLU A 189 -4.81 -0.20 12.19
CA GLU A 189 -6.25 -0.36 12.49
C GLU A 189 -7.11 -0.07 11.26
N ARG A 190 -6.83 1.04 10.57
CA ARG A 190 -7.53 1.44 9.34
C ARG A 190 -7.26 0.45 8.21
N SER A 191 -6.02 -0.01 8.06
CA SER A 191 -5.65 -1.02 7.07
C SER A 191 -6.37 -2.34 7.31
N LEU A 192 -6.53 -2.75 8.57
CA LEU A 192 -7.25 -3.97 8.92
C LEU A 192 -8.75 -3.88 8.56
N VAL A 193 -9.41 -2.74 8.81
CA VAL A 193 -10.81 -2.53 8.42
C VAL A 193 -10.99 -2.63 6.90
N LEU A 194 -10.08 -2.02 6.14
CA LEU A 194 -10.08 -2.11 4.68
C LEU A 194 -9.90 -3.56 4.21
N PHE A 195 -8.93 -4.28 4.78
CA PHE A 195 -8.66 -5.69 4.44
C PHE A 195 -9.86 -6.59 4.76
N GLN A 196 -10.44 -6.48 5.95
CA GLN A 196 -11.61 -7.26 6.36
C GLN A 196 -12.81 -7.01 5.44
N SER A 197 -13.08 -5.75 5.09
CA SER A 197 -14.17 -5.39 4.19
C SER A 197 -13.97 -5.97 2.79
N PHE A 198 -12.72 -5.93 2.28
CA PHE A 198 -12.37 -6.54 1.00
C PHE A 198 -12.59 -8.06 0.99
N LEU A 199 -12.14 -8.76 2.04
CA LEU A 199 -12.34 -10.21 2.15
C LEU A 199 -13.83 -10.57 2.21
N ALA A 200 -14.59 -9.86 3.06
CA ALA A 200 -16.02 -10.06 3.23
C ALA A 200 -16.85 -9.67 1.98
N GLY A 201 -16.28 -8.88 1.06
CA GLY A 201 -17.01 -8.37 -0.10
C GLY A 201 -18.06 -7.33 0.25
N THR A 202 -17.95 -6.71 1.43
CA THR A 202 -18.88 -5.69 1.90
C THR A 202 -18.39 -4.30 1.53
N PRO A 203 -19.28 -3.31 1.38
CA PRO A 203 -18.86 -1.91 1.32
C PRO A 203 -18.07 -1.52 2.57
N PHE A 204 -17.15 -0.56 2.43
CA PHE A 204 -16.45 0.00 3.59
C PHE A 204 -17.43 0.70 4.54
N PRO A 205 -17.13 0.78 5.85
CA PRO A 205 -18.05 1.37 6.82
C PRO A 205 -18.36 2.83 6.51
N VAL A 206 -19.64 3.18 6.58
CA VAL A 206 -20.14 4.55 6.45
C VAL A 206 -20.67 5.02 7.81
N LEU A 207 -20.58 6.32 8.08
CA LEU A 207 -21.02 6.87 9.37
C LEU A 207 -22.54 6.80 9.47
N ASN A 208 -23.04 6.19 10.54
CA ASN A 208 -24.47 6.19 10.83
C ASN A 208 -24.86 7.52 11.49
N THR A 209 -25.49 8.41 10.73
CA THR A 209 -25.92 9.74 11.19
C THR A 209 -26.89 9.71 12.37
N SER A 210 -27.57 8.59 12.63
CA SER A 210 -28.50 8.43 13.76
C SER A 210 -27.85 7.98 15.07
N SER A 211 -26.64 7.40 15.04
CA SER A 211 -25.97 6.84 16.23
C SER A 211 -24.54 7.35 16.45
N GLY A 212 -23.99 8.13 15.51
CA GLY A 212 -22.61 8.62 15.56
C GLY A 212 -21.54 7.56 15.27
N ARG A 213 -21.90 6.28 15.14
CA ARG A 213 -20.97 5.15 14.95
C ARG A 213 -20.86 4.70 13.49
N ALA A 214 -19.70 4.18 13.08
CA ALA A 214 -19.55 3.51 11.79
C ALA A 214 -20.45 2.25 11.70
N LEU A 215 -21.28 2.18 10.66
CA LEU A 215 -22.06 1.00 10.29
C LEU A 215 -21.19 0.09 9.42
N GLN A 216 -20.79 -1.06 9.96
CA GLN A 216 -20.33 -2.15 9.11
C GLN A 216 -21.56 -2.76 8.44
N ILE A 217 -21.74 -2.50 7.14
CA ILE A 217 -22.86 -3.04 6.37
C ILE A 217 -22.67 -4.56 6.28
N ARG A 218 -23.33 -5.31 7.18
CA ARG A 218 -23.33 -6.77 7.15
C ARG A 218 -24.01 -7.23 5.86
N SER A 219 -23.24 -7.78 4.93
CA SER A 219 -23.80 -8.62 3.87
C SER A 219 -24.39 -9.88 4.50
N THR A 220 -25.54 -10.32 4.00
CA THR A 220 -26.14 -11.61 4.33
C THR A 220 -25.15 -12.71 3.98
N SER A 221 -24.53 -13.29 5.01
CA SER A 221 -23.60 -14.41 4.87
C SER A 221 -24.34 -15.61 4.28
N THR A 222 -24.08 -15.92 3.01
CA THR A 222 -24.30 -17.27 2.50
C THR A 222 -23.21 -18.14 3.12
N ARG A 223 -23.57 -18.84 4.20
CA ARG A 223 -22.70 -19.71 4.97
C ARG A 223 -22.24 -20.88 4.07
N PHE A 224 -21.00 -20.84 3.56
CA PHE A 224 -20.36 -22.02 2.97
C PHE A 224 -20.06 -23.01 4.10
N THR A 225 -20.93 -24.01 4.26
CA THR A 225 -20.70 -25.17 5.13
C THR A 225 -20.04 -26.27 4.31
N GLY A 226 -18.74 -26.11 4.03
CA GLY A 226 -17.93 -27.21 3.50
C GLY A 226 -17.57 -28.15 4.65
N LYS A 227 -18.31 -29.25 4.81
CA LYS A 227 -17.84 -30.41 5.57
C LYS A 227 -16.63 -30.99 4.85
N LEU A 228 -15.44 -30.92 5.46
CA LEU A 228 -14.37 -31.87 5.16
C LEU A 228 -14.85 -33.22 5.70
N ASN A 229 -15.21 -34.13 4.81
CA ASN A 229 -15.28 -35.54 5.17
C ASN A 229 -13.86 -36.10 5.03
N ASP A 230 -13.38 -36.69 6.12
CA ASP A 230 -12.25 -37.59 6.15
C ASP A 230 -12.41 -38.68 5.08
N LEU A 231 -11.34 -38.91 4.31
CA LEU A 231 -11.13 -40.13 3.56
C LEU A 231 -9.76 -40.69 3.96
N HIS A 232 -9.83 -41.95 4.39
CA HIS A 232 -8.79 -42.85 4.86
C HIS A 232 -7.48 -42.84 4.05
#